data_AF-A0A2P6W6W6-F1
#
_entry.id   AF-A0A2P6W6W6-F1
#
_cell.length_a   1.000
_cell.length_b   1.000
_cell.length_c   1.000
_cell.angle_alpha   90.00
_cell.angle_beta   90.00
_cell.angle_gamma   90.00
#
_symmetry.space_group_name_H-M   'P 1'
#
loop_
_entity.id
_entity.type
_entity.pdbx_description
1 polymer ?
#
loop_
_entity_poly.entity_id
_entity_poly.type
_entity_poly.pdbx_seq_one_letter_code
_entity_poly.pdbx_strand_id
1 'polypeptide(L)' 'VDGVSKVESVNGQVEIVFDREIISASDLMREVLERYAVRDFQIKEPDIESVVKKIYNKGLAEE' A
#
# COMPACT_ATOMS: atom_id res chain seq x y z
N VAL A 1 5.54 -6.05 9.34
CA VAL A 1 5.49 -6.97 8.19
C VAL A 1 6.45 -6.40 7.17
N ASP A 2 7.41 -7.19 6.72
CA ASP A 2 8.39 -6.73 5.72
C ASP A 2 7.68 -6.37 4.41
N GLY A 3 8.18 -5.35 3.72
CA GLY A 3 7.56 -4.83 2.50
C GLY A 3 6.43 -3.82 2.71
N VAL A 4 5.95 -3.58 3.94
CA VAL A 4 5.00 -2.49 4.22
C VAL A 4 5.74 -1.17 4.36
N SER A 5 5.41 -0.19 3.52
CA SER A 5 6.04 1.14 3.50
C SER A 5 5.19 2.23 4.15
N LYS A 6 3.86 2.04 4.24
CA LYS A 6 2.96 3.00 4.89
C LYS A 6 1.73 2.31 5.45
N VAL A 7 1.24 2.79 6.60
CA VAL A 7 -0.04 2.40 7.19
C VAL A 7 -0.73 3.67 7.68
N GLU A 8 -1.97 3.90 7.24
CA GLU A 8 -2.80 5.02 7.68
C GLU A 8 -4.18 4.52 8.10
N SER A 9 -4.74 5.13 9.15
CA SER A 9 -6.09 4.82 9.62
C SER A 9 -6.95 6.06 9.54
N VAL A 10 -8.03 6.00 8.77
CA VAL A 10 -8.94 7.12 8.50
C VAL A 10 -10.38 6.61 8.58
N ASN A 11 -11.19 7.19 9.48
CA ASN A 11 -12.62 6.86 9.63
C ASN A 11 -12.92 5.36 9.80
N GLY A 12 -12.04 4.61 10.50
CA GLY A 12 -12.20 3.17 10.71
C GLY A 12 -11.82 2.29 9.50
N GLN A 13 -11.25 2.89 8.45
CA GLN A 13 -10.58 2.19 7.37
C GLN A 13 -9.06 2.27 7.56
N VAL A 14 -8.37 1.17 7.24
CA VAL A 14 -6.91 1.11 7.28
C VAL A 14 -6.39 0.95 5.85
N GLU A 15 -5.60 1.91 5.40
CA GLU A 15 -4.88 1.83 4.13
C GLU A 15 -3.44 1.40 4.37
N ILE A 16 -3.01 0.39 3.62
CA ILE A 16 -1.66 -0.18 3.70
C ILE A 16 -1.00 -0.06 2.33
N VAL A 17 0.15 0.60 2.27
CA VAL A 17 0.99 0.65 1.08
C VAL A 17 2.14 -0.32 1.28
N PHE A 18 2.31 -1.23 0.32
CA PHE A 18 3.30 -2.29 0.38
C PHE A 18 3.97 -2.51 -0.97
N ASP A 19 5.16 -3.10 -0.93
CA ASP A 19 5.92 -3.49 -2.10
C ASP A 19 5.60 -4.93 -2.50
N ARG A 20 5.08 -5.10 -3.72
CA ARG A 20 4.68 -6.41 -4.26
C ARG A 20 5.86 -7.31 -4.61
N GLU A 21 7.07 -6.76 -4.75
CA GLU A 21 8.28 -7.56 -4.97
C GLU A 21 8.80 -8.19 -3.66
N ILE A 22 8.40 -7.63 -2.51
CA ILE A 22 8.80 -8.11 -1.18
C ILE A 22 7.71 -8.97 -0.54
N ILE A 23 6.44 -8.55 -0.64
CA ILE A 23 5.30 -9.28 -0.08
C ILE A 23 4.12 -9.27 -1.05
N SER A 24 3.53 -10.45 -1.29
CA SER A 24 2.33 -10.54 -2.11
C SER A 24 1.12 -9.96 -1.38
N ALA A 25 0.14 -9.46 -2.15
CA ALA A 25 -1.11 -8.98 -1.57
C ALA A 25 -1.82 -10.08 -0.75
N SER A 26 -1.77 -11.33 -1.23
CA SER A 26 -2.38 -12.49 -0.58
C SER A 26 -1.76 -12.81 0.78
N ASP A 27 -0.43 -12.73 0.88
CA ASP A 27 0.28 -13.00 2.13
C ASP A 27 0.05 -11.88 3.15
N LEU A 28 0.08 -10.62 2.70
CA LEU A 28 -0.27 -9.48 3.54
C LEU A 28 -1.72 -9.58 4.06
N MET A 29 -2.66 -9.97 3.19
CA MET A 29 -4.06 -10.18 3.60
C MET A 29 -4.20 -11.29 4.62
N ARG A 30 -3.50 -12.42 4.44
CA ARG A 30 -3.51 -13.53 5.40
C ARG A 30 -3.06 -13.05 6.79
N GLU A 31 -1.93 -12.36 6.86
CA GLU A 31 -1.40 -11.82 8.13
C GLU A 31 -2.37 -10.85 8.81
N VAL A 32 -3.07 -10.02 8.03
CA VAL A 32 -4.07 -9.08 8.57
C VAL A 32 -5.29 -9.84 9.09
N LEU A 33 -5.82 -10.79 8.32
CA LEU A 33 -7.03 -11.54 8.68
C LEU A 33 -6.80 -12.50 9.85
N GLU A 34 -5.59 -13.01 10.05
CA GLU A 34 -5.24 -13.84 11.21
C GLU A 34 -5.20 -13.03 12.51
N ARG A 35 -4.85 -11.75 12.42
CA ARG A 35 -4.67 -10.88 13.60
C ARG A 35 -5.87 -9.99 13.91
N TYR A 36 -6.71 -9.71 12.91
CA TYR A 36 -7.79 -8.74 13.02
C TYR A 36 -9.08 -9.22 12.35
N ALA A 37 -10.22 -8.90 12.97
CA ALA A 37 -11.53 -9.12 12.38
C ALA A 37 -11.84 -8.02 11.35
N VAL A 38 -11.53 -8.27 10.09
CA VAL A 38 -11.79 -7.36 8.97
C VAL A 38 -13.20 -7.62 8.40
N ARG A 39 -13.99 -6.56 8.20
CA ARG A 39 -15.35 -6.66 7.62
C ARG A 39 -15.32 -6.82 6.10
N ASP A 40 -14.46 -6.05 5.45
CA ASP A 40 -14.29 -6.03 4.00
C ASP A 40 -12.90 -5.46 3.68
N PHE A 41 -12.36 -5.79 2.50
CA PHE A 41 -11.09 -5.27 2.02
C PHE A 41 -11.11 -5.05 0.51
N GLN A 42 -10.29 -4.12 0.04
CA GLN A 42 -10.11 -3.86 -1.38
C GLN A 42 -8.62 -3.75 -1.68
N ILE A 43 -8.18 -4.42 -2.75
CA ILE A 43 -6.85 -4.20 -3.32
C ILE A 43 -6.99 -3.19 -4.45
N LYS A 44 -6.18 -2.15 -4.43
CA LYS A 44 -6.08 -1.16 -5.51
C LYS A 44 -4.66 -1.16 -6.05
N GLU A 45 -4.54 -1.15 -7.37
CA GLU A 45 -3.28 -0.77 -8.01
C GLU A 45 -3.25 0.74 -8.17
N PRO A 46 -2.10 1.39 -7.92
CA PRO A 46 -1.99 2.82 -8.16
C PRO A 46 -2.15 3.10 -9.65
N ASP A 47 -2.91 4.16 -9.98
CA ASP A 47 -3.02 4.61 -11.37
C ASP A 47 -1.63 4.94 -11.94
N ILE A 48 -1.39 4.55 -13.19
CA ILE A 48 -0.11 4.81 -13.86
C ILE A 48 0.25 6.30 -13.82
N GLU A 49 -0.74 7.19 -13.96
CA GLU A 49 -0.55 8.63 -13.87
C GLU A 49 -0.02 9.08 -12.50
N SER A 50 -0.46 8.44 -11.42
CA SER A 50 -0.01 8.72 -10.05
C SER A 50 1.42 8.23 -9.81
N VAL A 51 1.78 7.08 -10.40
CA VAL A 51 3.16 6.56 -10.37
C VAL A 51 4.09 7.49 -11.15
N VAL A 52 3.69 7.88 -12.35
CA VAL A 52 4.45 8.76 -13.23
C VAL A 52 4.67 10.14 -12.60
N LYS A 53 3.64 10.75 -12.00
CA LYS A 53 3.77 12.01 -11.25
C LYS A 53 4.77 11.90 -10.11
N LYS A 54 4.79 10.80 -9.36
CA LYS A 54 5.78 10.59 -8.29
C LYS A 54 7.21 10.51 -8.84
N ILE A 55 7.42 9.89 -10.00
CA ILE A 55 8.75 9.79 -10.64
C ILE A 55 9.21 11.18 -11.11
N TYR A 56 8.36 11.91 -11.84
CA TYR A 56 8.70 13.26 -12.30
C TYR A 56 8.92 14.23 -11.14
N ASN A 57 8.08 14.22 -10.11
CA ASN A 57 8.24 15.08 -8.94
C ASN A 57 9.49 14.74 -8.11
N LYS A 58 9.94 13.48 -8.11
CA LYS A 58 11.22 13.10 -7.49
C LYS A 58 12.41 13.54 -8.34
N GLY A 59 12.31 13.48 -9.67
CA GLY A 59 13.37 13.92 -10.59
C GLY A 59 13.52 15.45 -10.70
N LEU A 60 12.49 16.22 -10.37
CA LEU A 60 12.51 17.69 -10.38
C LEU A 60 12.98 18.32 -9.05
N ALA A 61 13.24 17.51 -8.02
CA ALA A 61 13.71 17.98 -6.71
C ALA A 61 15.25 18.01 -6.58
N GLU A 62 15.98 17.74 -7.68
CA GLU A 62 17.44 17.76 -7.75
C GLU A 62 18.01 18.99 -8.48
N GLU A 63 17.33 20.15 -8.45
CA GLU A 63 17.88 21.45 -8.88
C GLU A 63 17.94 22.47 -7.73
#